data_AF-A0AAW5BG84-F1
#
_entry.id   AF-A0AAW5BG84-F1
#
_cell.length_a   1.000
_cell.length_b   1.000
_cell.length_c   1.000
_cell.angle_alpha   90.00
_cell.angle_beta   90.00
_cell.angle_gamma   90.00
#
_symmetry.space_group_name_H-M   'P 1'
#
loop_
_entity.id
_entity.type
_entity.pdbx_description
1 polymer ?
#
loop_
_entity_poly.entity_id
_entity_poly.type
_entity_poly.pdbx_seq_one_letter_code
_entity_poly.pdbx_strand_id
1 'polypeptide(L)'
;MVNITDKSKCCGCNACGDVCIHQAIKFHIDVEGFWYPEVDKDKCTDCGLCEKVCPIINKEDWHESGGFEKPHCYALINKNIEVRFDSTSGGAFSALADEIYKKSGYVGGAIYNEDWSVSQFLSSSREDLSRLRSSKYLQSHLDGFYIAVREALKTGKPVLVCGSPCQMAAMKRFLRKPYENLMVVDYICRGIASPLYFKQFINYLV
;
A
#
# COMPACT_ATOMS: atom_id res chain seq x y z
N MET A 1 -3.02 18.94 -12.77
CA MET A 1 -3.89 17.94 -12.09
C MET A 1 -3.77 16.55 -12.72
N VAL A 2 -3.91 15.47 -11.95
CA VAL A 2 -3.84 14.09 -12.49
C VAL A 2 -4.92 13.87 -13.55
N ASN A 3 -4.54 13.29 -14.68
CA ASN A 3 -5.43 12.93 -15.77
C ASN A 3 -4.96 11.62 -16.40
N ILE A 4 -5.80 10.59 -16.39
CA ILE A 4 -5.45 9.26 -16.88
C ILE A 4 -6.00 9.09 -18.30
N THR A 5 -5.16 9.33 -19.30
CA THR A 5 -5.46 9.06 -20.71
C THR A 5 -4.98 7.68 -21.16
N ASP A 6 -3.98 7.13 -20.47
CA ASP A 6 -3.43 5.79 -20.67
C ASP A 6 -3.48 5.05 -19.34
N LYS A 7 -4.30 4.00 -19.27
CA LYS A 7 -4.48 3.17 -18.06
C LYS A 7 -3.19 2.53 -17.57
N SER A 8 -2.22 2.26 -18.46
CA SER A 8 -0.91 1.70 -18.08
C SER A 8 -0.07 2.67 -17.23
N LYS A 9 -0.43 3.96 -17.22
CA LYS A 9 0.23 5.00 -16.42
C LYS A 9 -0.38 5.20 -15.04
N CYS A 10 -1.31 4.32 -14.62
CA CYS A 10 -1.88 4.35 -13.28
C CYS A 10 -1.75 2.98 -12.63
N CYS A 11 -1.15 2.94 -11.44
CA CYS A 11 -1.12 1.73 -10.61
C CYS A 11 -2.29 1.65 -9.61
N GLY A 12 -3.20 2.62 -9.62
CA GLY A 12 -4.40 2.63 -8.79
C GLY A 12 -4.14 2.61 -7.29
N CYS A 13 -3.09 3.30 -6.82
CA CYS A 13 -2.70 3.31 -5.40
C CYS A 13 -3.48 4.28 -4.50
N ASN A 14 -4.50 4.98 -4.99
CA ASN A 14 -5.31 5.99 -4.28
C ASN A 14 -4.58 7.20 -3.65
N ALA A 15 -3.25 7.30 -3.69
CA ALA A 15 -2.50 8.40 -3.04
C ALA A 15 -2.91 9.80 -3.51
N CYS A 16 -3.31 9.94 -4.78
CA CYS A 16 -3.82 11.20 -5.32
C CYS A 16 -5.14 11.65 -4.65
N GLY A 17 -6.00 10.70 -4.27
CA GLY A 17 -7.22 10.96 -3.51
C GLY A 17 -6.89 11.45 -2.10
N ASP A 18 -6.06 10.71 -1.37
CA ASP A 18 -5.68 11.03 0.02
C ASP A 18 -4.98 12.39 0.16
N VAL A 19 -4.20 12.82 -0.84
CA VAL A 19 -3.51 14.13 -0.79
C VAL A 19 -4.46 15.29 -1.13
N CYS A 20 -5.60 15.02 -1.75
CA CYS A 20 -6.53 16.04 -2.22
C CYS A 20 -7.44 16.52 -1.07
N ILE A 21 -7.04 17.58 -0.38
CA ILE A 21 -7.83 18.19 0.71
C ILE A 21 -9.20 18.73 0.26
N HIS A 22 -9.38 19.01 -1.03
CA HIS A 22 -10.63 19.49 -1.61
C HIS A 22 -11.58 18.35 -2.00
N GLN A 23 -11.17 17.09 -1.80
CA GLN A 23 -11.95 15.90 -2.17
C GLN A 23 -12.46 15.95 -3.63
N ALA A 24 -11.59 16.45 -4.52
CA ALA A 24 -11.88 16.64 -5.94
C ALA A 24 -11.59 15.40 -6.78
N ILE A 25 -11.19 14.27 -6.18
CA ILE A 25 -10.84 13.04 -6.90
C ILE A 25 -11.75 11.92 -6.47
N LYS A 26 -12.42 11.29 -7.44
CA LYS A 26 -13.19 10.05 -7.27
C LYS A 26 -12.52 8.94 -8.05
N PHE A 27 -12.87 7.69 -7.75
CA PHE A 27 -12.31 6.54 -8.43
C PHE A 27 -13.42 5.78 -9.15
N HIS A 28 -13.31 5.67 -10.48
CA HIS A 28 -14.26 4.95 -11.32
C HIS A 28 -13.71 3.60 -11.73
N ILE A 29 -14.56 2.59 -11.62
CA ILE A 29 -14.25 1.20 -11.97
C ILE A 29 -14.46 1.00 -13.47
N ASP A 30 -13.52 0.33 -14.11
CA ASP A 30 -13.60 -0.03 -15.52
C ASP A 30 -14.22 -1.41 -15.77
N VAL A 31 -14.26 -1.81 -17.04
CA VAL A 31 -14.85 -3.09 -17.47
C VAL A 31 -14.13 -4.33 -16.96
N GLU A 32 -12.89 -4.20 -16.47
CA GLU A 32 -12.11 -5.28 -15.87
C GLU A 32 -12.13 -5.22 -14.32
N GLY A 33 -12.85 -4.26 -13.75
CA GLY A 33 -12.94 -4.07 -12.30
C GLY A 33 -11.81 -3.23 -11.69
N PHE A 34 -10.88 -2.71 -12.50
CA PHE A 34 -9.83 -1.82 -11.99
C PHE A 34 -10.38 -0.40 -11.80
N TRP A 35 -9.90 0.31 -10.79
CA TRP A 35 -10.27 1.71 -10.59
C TRP A 35 -9.19 2.71 -10.97
N TYR A 36 -9.65 3.86 -11.48
CA TYR A 36 -8.81 4.97 -11.92
C TYR A 36 -9.33 6.30 -11.37
N PRO A 37 -8.44 7.26 -11.04
CA PRO A 37 -8.84 8.57 -10.55
C PRO A 37 -9.48 9.41 -11.65
N GLU A 38 -10.59 10.06 -11.31
CA GLU A 38 -11.27 11.08 -12.11
C GLU A 38 -11.38 12.37 -11.29
N VAL A 39 -10.97 13.49 -11.89
CA VAL A 39 -10.95 14.79 -11.23
C VAL A 39 -12.25 15.55 -11.49
N ASP A 40 -12.93 15.93 -10.42
CA ASP A 40 -14.01 16.91 -10.41
C ASP A 40 -13.42 18.32 -10.58
N LYS A 41 -13.64 18.91 -11.76
CA LYS A 41 -13.06 20.21 -12.11
C LYS A 41 -13.64 21.37 -11.32
N ASP A 42 -14.87 21.25 -10.81
CA ASP A 42 -15.52 22.32 -10.06
C ASP A 42 -14.94 22.43 -8.64
N LYS A 43 -14.41 21.31 -8.11
CA LYS A 43 -13.74 21.27 -6.79
C LYS A 43 -12.23 21.45 -6.87
N CYS A 44 -11.63 21.16 -8.02
CA CYS A 44 -10.18 21.17 -8.18
C CYS A 44 -9.63 22.60 -8.22
N THR A 45 -8.64 22.88 -7.39
CA THR A 45 -7.94 24.18 -7.34
C THR A 45 -6.64 24.20 -8.16
N ASP A 46 -6.38 23.13 -8.92
CA ASP A 46 -5.15 22.91 -9.70
C ASP A 46 -3.83 23.11 -8.92
N CYS A 47 -3.82 22.76 -7.63
CA CYS A 47 -2.63 22.89 -6.76
C CYS A 47 -1.46 21.94 -7.10
N GLY A 48 -1.64 21.00 -8.04
CA GLY A 48 -0.62 20.04 -8.49
C GLY A 48 -0.22 18.95 -7.49
N LEU A 49 -0.86 18.86 -6.31
CA LEU A 49 -0.45 17.90 -5.27
C LEU A 49 -0.67 16.43 -5.67
N CYS A 50 -1.74 16.14 -6.40
CA CYS A 50 -2.06 14.80 -6.89
C CYS A 50 -0.99 14.28 -7.87
N GLU A 51 -0.40 15.15 -8.68
CA GLU A 51 0.71 14.80 -9.56
C GLU A 51 1.98 14.58 -8.76
N LYS A 52 2.32 15.46 -7.80
CA LYS A 52 3.54 15.36 -6.98
C LYS A 52 3.63 14.08 -6.14
N VAL A 53 2.49 13.53 -5.69
CA VAL A 53 2.48 12.25 -4.95
C VAL A 53 2.48 11.02 -5.86
N CYS A 54 2.21 11.17 -7.15
CA CYS A 54 2.08 10.05 -8.07
C CYS A 54 3.46 9.40 -8.32
N PRO A 55 3.63 8.10 -8.01
CA PRO A 55 4.90 7.40 -8.19
C PRO A 55 5.22 7.11 -9.67
N ILE A 56 4.21 7.15 -10.56
CA ILE A 56 4.41 6.92 -12.00
C ILE A 56 4.88 8.18 -12.72
N ILE A 57 4.33 9.34 -12.33
CA ILE A 57 4.74 10.64 -12.87
C ILE A 57 6.12 11.01 -12.36
N ASN A 58 6.33 10.84 -11.05
CA ASN A 58 7.60 11.15 -10.41
C ASN A 58 8.37 9.85 -10.17
N LYS A 59 9.06 9.38 -11.21
CA LYS A 59 10.03 8.31 -11.05
C LYS A 59 11.26 8.92 -10.39
N GLU A 60 11.54 8.51 -9.17
CA GLU A 60 12.82 8.84 -8.53
C GLU A 60 13.92 8.12 -9.29
N ASP A 61 15.03 8.83 -9.53
CA ASP A 61 16.26 8.15 -9.85
C ASP A 61 16.76 7.49 -8.56
N TRP A 62 17.09 6.19 -8.60
CA TRP A 62 17.40 5.43 -7.40
C TRP A 62 18.62 6.01 -6.65
N HIS A 63 19.51 6.69 -7.39
CA HIS A 63 20.67 7.41 -6.87
C HIS A 63 20.32 8.62 -5.99
N GLU A 64 19.16 9.24 -6.17
CA GLU A 64 18.72 10.41 -5.40
C GLU A 64 18.01 10.03 -4.09
N SER A 65 17.65 8.75 -3.92
CA SER A 65 16.84 8.27 -2.80
C SER A 65 17.62 7.96 -1.51
N GLY A 66 18.95 8.16 -1.51
CA GLY A 66 19.82 7.82 -0.39
C GLY A 66 19.91 6.30 -0.12
N GLY A 67 19.62 5.49 -1.13
CA GLY A 67 19.77 4.04 -1.07
C GLY A 67 21.22 3.58 -0.97
N PHE A 68 21.43 2.31 -0.63
CA PHE A 68 22.77 1.71 -0.66
C PHE A 68 23.26 1.61 -2.11
N GLU A 69 24.48 2.03 -2.41
CA GLU A 69 25.12 1.83 -3.72
C GLU A 69 25.06 0.35 -4.16
N LYS A 70 25.20 -0.56 -3.20
CA LYS A 70 24.95 -1.99 -3.35
C LYS A 70 23.97 -2.46 -2.28
N PRO A 71 22.77 -2.98 -2.64
CA PRO A 71 21.82 -3.47 -1.65
C PRO A 71 22.41 -4.58 -0.79
N HIS A 72 22.17 -4.51 0.51
CA HIS A 72 22.44 -5.64 1.40
C HIS A 72 21.37 -6.72 1.17
N CYS A 73 21.81 -7.90 0.75
CA CYS A 73 20.94 -9.02 0.43
C CYS A 73 21.10 -10.12 1.49
N TYR A 74 19.98 -10.52 2.10
CA TYR A 74 19.93 -11.59 3.08
C TYR A 74 18.85 -12.60 2.70
N ALA A 75 19.10 -13.88 2.99
CA ALA A 75 18.07 -14.92 2.94
C ALA A 75 17.60 -15.21 4.37
N LEU A 76 16.28 -15.19 4.57
CA LEU A 76 15.67 -15.30 5.89
C LEU A 76 14.59 -16.37 5.88
N ILE A 77 14.53 -17.15 6.96
CA ILE A 77 13.43 -18.07 7.24
C ILE A 77 13.07 -17.98 8.73
N ASN A 78 11.78 -17.86 9.02
CA ASN A 78 11.28 -17.76 10.37
C ASN A 78 11.52 -19.09 11.10
N LYS A 79 12.04 -19.02 12.33
CA LYS A 79 12.33 -20.20 13.15
C LYS A 79 11.07 -20.89 13.65
N ASN A 80 9.97 -20.16 13.79
CA ASN A 80 8.68 -20.73 14.15
C ASN A 80 8.01 -21.33 12.90
N ILE A 81 7.76 -22.65 12.94
CA ILE A 81 7.17 -23.39 11.82
C ILE A 81 5.71 -23.03 11.57
N GLU A 82 4.91 -22.71 12.59
CA GLU A 82 3.51 -22.29 12.44
C GLU A 82 3.44 -20.95 11.70
N VAL A 83 4.31 -20.01 12.06
CA VAL A 83 4.40 -18.71 11.36
C VAL A 83 4.75 -18.92 9.88
N ARG A 84 5.58 -19.92 9.56
CA ARG A 84 5.90 -20.26 8.17
C ARG A 84 4.69 -20.83 7.43
N PHE A 85 3.96 -21.76 8.04
CA PHE A 85 2.76 -22.36 7.42
C PHE A 85 1.68 -21.32 7.14
N ASP A 86 1.53 -20.33 8.03
CA ASP A 86 0.57 -19.24 7.87
C ASP A 86 1.07 -18.10 6.96
N SER A 87 2.26 -18.20 6.37
CA SER A 87 2.87 -17.15 5.53
C SER A 87 3.02 -17.60 4.08
N THR A 88 3.05 -16.66 3.12
CA THR A 88 3.31 -16.99 1.70
C THR A 88 4.67 -17.64 1.47
N SER A 89 5.65 -17.38 2.34
CA SER A 89 7.05 -17.81 2.15
C SER A 89 7.75 -17.93 3.52
N GLY A 90 8.99 -17.46 3.65
CA GLY A 90 9.81 -17.59 4.86
C GLY A 90 9.31 -16.86 6.11
N GLY A 91 8.18 -16.15 6.09
CA GLY A 91 7.60 -15.52 7.29
C GLY A 91 8.33 -14.28 7.82
N ALA A 92 9.07 -13.57 6.96
CA ALA A 92 9.82 -12.37 7.32
C ALA A 92 8.91 -11.21 7.78
N PHE A 93 7.82 -10.93 7.05
CA PHE A 93 6.86 -9.89 7.42
C PHE A 93 6.30 -10.11 8.83
N SER A 94 5.89 -11.34 9.16
CA SER A 94 5.41 -11.70 10.50
C SER A 94 6.44 -11.41 11.59
N ALA A 95 7.72 -11.75 11.34
CA ALA A 95 8.79 -11.48 12.30
C ALA A 95 9.00 -9.97 12.53
N LEU A 96 8.98 -9.17 11.46
CA LEU A 96 9.09 -7.70 11.56
C LEU A 96 7.88 -7.10 12.28
N ALA A 97 6.67 -7.55 11.96
CA ALA A 97 5.44 -7.08 12.58
C ALA A 97 5.40 -7.37 14.09
N ASP A 98 5.80 -8.57 14.52
CA ASP A 98 5.85 -8.92 15.95
C ASP A 98 6.78 -7.97 16.74
N GLU A 99 7.91 -7.56 16.17
CA GLU A 99 8.82 -6.58 16.82
C GLU A 99 8.21 -5.19 16.96
N ILE A 100 7.36 -4.78 16.02
CA ILE A 100 6.65 -3.50 16.06
C ILE A 100 5.53 -3.54 17.10
N TYR A 101 4.76 -4.62 17.15
CA TYR A 101 3.71 -4.81 18.15
C TYR A 101 4.26 -4.88 19.58
N LYS A 102 5.42 -5.53 19.81
CA LYS A 102 6.11 -5.53 21.12
C LYS A 102 6.42 -4.11 21.61
N LYS A 103 6.62 -3.17 20.69
CA LYS A 103 6.89 -1.75 20.99
C LYS A 103 5.62 -0.91 20.98
N SER A 104 4.44 -1.54 21.10
CA SER A 104 3.13 -0.87 21.05
C SER A 104 2.92 -0.03 19.79
N GLY A 105 3.56 -0.41 18.69
CA GLY A 105 3.53 0.26 17.40
C GLY A 105 2.34 -0.12 16.52
N TYR A 106 2.36 0.35 15.28
CA TYR A 106 1.34 0.08 14.28
C TYR A 106 1.92 -0.73 13.12
N VAL A 107 1.18 -1.71 12.63
CA VAL A 107 1.54 -2.53 11.48
C VAL A 107 0.45 -2.38 10.43
N GLY A 108 0.87 -2.05 9.21
CA GLY A 108 0.02 -1.82 8.06
C GLY A 108 0.29 -2.80 6.93
N GLY A 109 -0.75 -3.22 6.25
CA GLY A 109 -0.69 -4.13 5.11
C GLY A 109 -2.06 -4.52 4.58
N ALA A 110 -2.08 -5.38 3.57
CA ALA A 110 -3.31 -5.74 2.88
C ALA A 110 -4.11 -6.82 3.63
N ILE A 111 -5.44 -6.67 3.69
CA ILE A 111 -6.38 -7.66 4.23
C ILE A 111 -7.45 -8.00 3.18
N TYR A 112 -8.06 -9.18 3.27
CA TYR A 112 -9.34 -9.43 2.62
C TYR A 112 -10.47 -8.81 3.45
N ASN A 113 -11.41 -8.18 2.77
CA ASN A 113 -12.69 -7.74 3.33
C ASN A 113 -13.69 -8.90 3.30
N GLU A 114 -14.86 -8.71 3.92
CA GLU A 114 -15.93 -9.73 3.97
C GLU A 114 -16.43 -10.13 2.56
N ASP A 115 -16.38 -9.22 1.60
CA ASP A 115 -16.77 -9.44 0.20
C ASP A 115 -15.62 -9.93 -0.70
N TRP A 116 -14.49 -10.35 -0.10
CA TRP A 116 -13.25 -10.75 -0.76
C TRP A 116 -12.52 -9.66 -1.55
N SER A 117 -12.99 -8.41 -1.53
CA SER A 117 -12.16 -7.28 -1.96
C SER A 117 -10.97 -7.08 -1.02
N VAL A 118 -9.97 -6.32 -1.45
CA VAL A 118 -8.73 -6.12 -0.67
C VAL A 118 -8.63 -4.66 -0.26
N SER A 119 -8.27 -4.41 0.99
CA SER A 119 -8.00 -3.07 1.51
C SER A 119 -6.65 -3.04 2.23
N GLN A 120 -6.01 -1.87 2.23
CA GLN A 120 -4.91 -1.61 3.15
C GLN A 120 -5.47 -1.27 4.52
N PHE A 121 -4.91 -1.90 5.53
CA PHE A 121 -5.36 -1.84 6.90
C PHE A 121 -4.17 -1.52 7.80
N LEU A 122 -4.40 -0.72 8.84
CA LEU A 122 -3.39 -0.33 9.83
C LEU A 122 -3.92 -0.70 11.21
N SER A 123 -3.17 -1.49 11.97
CA SER A 123 -3.57 -1.91 13.31
C SER A 123 -2.43 -1.81 14.31
N SER A 124 -2.79 -1.53 15.57
CA SER A 124 -1.90 -1.65 16.73
C SER A 124 -2.16 -2.93 17.55
N SER A 125 -3.08 -3.80 17.10
CA SER A 125 -3.42 -5.07 17.75
C SER A 125 -2.65 -6.20 17.08
N ARG A 126 -1.93 -6.98 17.88
CA ARG A 126 -1.19 -8.14 17.38
C ARG A 126 -2.13 -9.21 16.82
N GLU A 127 -3.34 -9.31 17.34
CA GLU A 127 -4.37 -10.28 16.94
C GLU A 127 -4.72 -10.14 15.46
N ASP A 128 -4.61 -8.93 14.90
CA ASP A 128 -4.84 -8.65 13.48
C ASP A 128 -3.72 -9.15 12.56
N LEU A 129 -2.58 -9.61 13.09
CA LEU A 129 -1.47 -10.11 12.25
C LEU A 129 -1.91 -11.25 11.34
N SER A 130 -2.80 -12.12 11.81
CA SER A 130 -3.35 -13.22 11.00
C SER A 130 -4.04 -12.72 9.73
N ARG A 131 -4.73 -11.59 9.80
CA ARG A 131 -5.42 -10.95 8.67
C ARG A 131 -4.44 -10.32 7.68
N LEU A 132 -3.32 -9.81 8.20
CA LEU A 132 -2.26 -9.15 7.42
C LEU A 132 -1.30 -10.14 6.72
N ARG A 133 -1.26 -11.40 7.16
CA ARG A 133 -0.45 -12.46 6.55
C ARG A 133 -0.94 -12.84 5.15
N SER A 134 -0.06 -13.53 4.42
CA SER A 134 -0.31 -14.05 3.08
C SER A 134 -0.50 -12.97 2.01
N SER A 135 -0.26 -13.37 0.76
CA SER A 135 -0.36 -12.49 -0.40
C SER A 135 -1.80 -12.32 -0.86
N LYS A 136 -2.17 -11.08 -1.19
CA LYS A 136 -3.45 -10.73 -1.82
C LYS A 136 -3.15 -10.21 -3.22
N TYR A 137 -3.49 -10.98 -4.25
CA TYR A 137 -3.09 -10.72 -5.65
C TYR A 137 -4.05 -9.79 -6.41
N LEU A 138 -4.67 -8.84 -5.71
CA LEU A 138 -5.70 -7.95 -6.26
C LEU A 138 -5.30 -6.49 -6.06
N GLN A 139 -5.95 -5.61 -6.80
CA GLN A 139 -5.92 -4.20 -6.49
C GLN A 139 -6.46 -4.00 -5.06
N SER A 140 -5.71 -3.30 -4.21
CA SER A 140 -6.11 -3.03 -2.83
C SER A 140 -6.55 -1.58 -2.66
N HIS A 141 -7.67 -1.35 -1.97
CA HIS A 141 -8.15 -0.01 -1.61
C HIS A 141 -7.20 0.64 -0.59
N LEU A 142 -6.67 1.82 -0.91
CA LEU A 142 -5.80 2.60 0.00
C LEU A 142 -6.44 3.89 0.50
N ASP A 143 -7.73 4.10 0.23
CA ASP A 143 -8.44 5.32 0.61
C ASP A 143 -8.34 5.55 2.13
N GLY A 144 -7.75 6.68 2.52
CA GLY A 144 -7.47 7.06 3.91
C GLY A 144 -6.26 6.39 4.55
N PHE A 145 -5.66 5.37 3.93
CA PHE A 145 -4.54 4.62 4.51
C PHE A 145 -3.29 5.49 4.68
N TYR A 146 -2.97 6.34 3.70
CA TYR A 146 -1.79 7.21 3.79
C TYR A 146 -1.96 8.26 4.89
N ILE A 147 -3.18 8.77 5.03
CA ILE A 147 -3.55 9.69 6.11
C ILE A 147 -3.39 8.98 7.45
N ALA A 148 -3.96 7.78 7.61
CA ALA A 148 -3.89 7.00 8.85
C ALA A 148 -2.44 6.71 9.27
N VAL A 149 -1.57 6.33 8.33
CA VAL A 149 -0.14 6.13 8.59
C VAL A 149 0.53 7.41 9.05
N ARG A 150 0.26 8.55 8.41
CA ARG A 150 0.81 9.85 8.85
C ARG A 150 0.35 10.20 10.27
N GLU A 151 -0.90 9.94 10.62
CA GLU A 151 -1.39 10.20 11.98
C GLU A 151 -0.78 9.24 13.01
N ALA A 152 -0.61 7.97 12.67
CA ALA A 152 0.10 7.01 13.52
C ALA A 152 1.56 7.42 13.77
N LEU A 153 2.24 7.94 12.75
CA LEU A 153 3.62 8.41 12.89
C LEU A 153 3.75 9.60 13.85
N LYS A 154 2.73 10.48 13.95
CA LYS A 154 2.73 11.61 14.89
C LYS A 154 2.72 11.18 16.35
N THR A 155 2.32 9.95 16.66
CA THR A 155 2.34 9.47 18.05
C THR A 155 3.75 9.10 18.53
N GLY A 156 4.77 9.17 17.66
CA GLY A 156 6.15 8.78 17.97
C GLY A 156 6.38 7.28 18.12
N LYS A 157 5.33 6.46 17.94
CA LYS A 157 5.42 5.00 18.03
C LYS A 157 6.01 4.43 16.73
N PRO A 158 6.68 3.26 16.77
CA PRO A 158 7.12 2.59 15.55
C PRO A 158 5.94 2.23 14.66
N VAL A 159 6.07 2.45 13.36
CA VAL A 159 5.09 2.09 12.34
C VAL A 159 5.78 1.26 11.28
N LEU A 160 5.22 0.10 10.95
CA LEU A 160 5.64 -0.71 9.81
C LEU A 160 4.52 -0.76 8.80
N VAL A 161 4.82 -0.52 7.52
CA VAL A 161 3.86 -0.64 6.44
C VAL A 161 4.40 -1.55 5.35
N CYS A 162 3.56 -2.44 4.84
CA CYS A 162 3.88 -3.33 3.75
C CYS A 162 2.90 -3.18 2.59
N GLY A 163 3.40 -3.04 1.37
CA GLY A 163 2.57 -2.97 0.18
C GLY A 163 3.37 -3.19 -1.10
N SER A 164 2.72 -3.01 -2.25
CA SER A 164 3.43 -3.10 -3.52
C SER A 164 4.45 -1.95 -3.67
N PRO A 165 5.51 -2.11 -4.48
CA PRO A 165 6.54 -1.08 -4.64
C PRO A 165 5.95 0.29 -5.04
N CYS A 166 4.92 0.32 -5.89
CA CYS A 166 4.27 1.56 -6.28
C CYS A 166 3.47 2.20 -5.13
N GLN A 167 2.82 1.40 -4.27
CA GLN A 167 2.13 1.90 -3.07
C GLN A 167 3.14 2.49 -2.06
N MET A 168 4.28 1.83 -1.87
CA MET A 168 5.32 2.26 -0.93
C MET A 168 6.10 3.48 -1.44
N ALA A 169 6.35 3.58 -2.75
CA ALA A 169 6.86 4.80 -3.37
C ALA A 169 5.90 5.98 -3.17
N ALA A 170 4.60 5.75 -3.38
CA ALA A 170 3.58 6.77 -3.11
C ALA A 170 3.52 7.17 -1.63
N MET A 171 3.71 6.22 -0.69
CA MET A 171 3.77 6.51 0.75
C MET A 171 4.88 7.50 1.09
N LYS A 172 6.11 7.26 0.59
CA LYS A 172 7.23 8.17 0.81
C LYS A 172 6.94 9.58 0.28
N ARG A 173 6.37 9.68 -0.92
CA ARG A 173 5.98 10.97 -1.53
C ARG A 173 4.86 11.68 -0.78
N PHE A 174 3.86 10.93 -0.33
CA PHE A 174 2.74 11.45 0.44
C PHE A 174 3.21 12.07 1.77
N LEU A 175 4.17 11.42 2.42
CA LEU A 175 4.71 11.85 3.72
C LEU A 175 5.61 13.09 3.62
N ARG A 176 6.22 13.36 2.46
CA ARG A 176 7.05 14.54 2.12
C ARG A 176 8.29 14.79 2.98
N LYS A 177 8.56 13.93 3.95
CA LYS A 177 9.75 13.95 4.80
C LYS A 177 10.06 12.53 5.30
N PRO A 178 11.31 12.24 5.64
CA PRO A 178 11.64 10.99 6.31
C PRO A 178 11.03 10.95 7.72
N TYR A 179 10.74 9.75 8.19
CA TYR A 179 10.30 9.45 9.55
C TYR A 179 11.19 8.34 10.12
N GLU A 180 11.91 8.62 11.20
CA GLU A 180 12.81 7.64 11.84
C GLU A 180 12.04 6.44 12.42
N ASN A 181 10.79 6.66 12.81
CA ASN A 181 9.89 5.64 13.34
C ASN A 181 9.08 4.91 12.26
N LEU A 182 9.39 5.08 10.97
CA LEU A 182 8.72 4.38 9.87
C LEU A 182 9.62 3.30 9.26
N MET A 183 9.15 2.06 9.28
CA MET A 183 9.70 0.97 8.48
C MET A 183 8.80 0.72 7.26
N VAL A 184 9.33 0.95 6.07
CA VAL A 184 8.65 0.66 4.81
C VAL A 184 9.16 -0.66 4.25
N VAL A 185 8.26 -1.59 4.00
CA VAL A 185 8.54 -2.89 3.38
C VAL A 185 7.76 -2.97 2.08
N ASP A 186 8.41 -3.37 1.00
CA ASP A 186 7.71 -3.80 -0.21
C ASP A 186 8.07 -5.25 -0.56
N TYR A 187 7.38 -5.78 -1.56
CA TYR A 187 7.59 -7.12 -2.07
C TYR A 187 7.84 -7.08 -3.58
N ILE A 188 8.46 -8.15 -4.09
CA ILE A 188 8.64 -8.34 -5.52
C ILE A 188 7.27 -8.47 -6.17
N CYS A 189 6.91 -7.50 -6.99
CA CYS A 189 5.61 -7.43 -7.65
C CYS A 189 5.79 -7.51 -9.16
N ARG A 190 5.04 -8.42 -9.81
CA ARG A 190 4.95 -8.51 -11.27
C ARG A 190 3.67 -7.87 -11.82
N GLY A 191 2.61 -7.82 -11.02
CA GLY A 191 1.30 -7.33 -11.41
C GLY A 191 0.21 -7.83 -10.46
N ILE A 192 -1.02 -7.41 -10.73
CA ILE A 192 -2.22 -7.77 -9.98
C ILE A 192 -3.26 -8.41 -10.92
N ALA A 193 -4.15 -9.23 -10.39
CA ALA A 193 -5.27 -9.80 -11.14
C ALA A 193 -6.43 -8.79 -11.26
N SER A 194 -7.26 -8.98 -12.29
CA SER A 194 -8.51 -8.24 -12.46
C SER A 194 -9.45 -8.47 -11.25
N PRO A 195 -9.88 -7.40 -10.56
CA PRO A 195 -10.83 -7.51 -9.47
C PRO A 195 -12.17 -8.12 -9.89
N LEU A 196 -12.66 -7.78 -11.09
CA LEU A 196 -13.93 -8.32 -11.60
C LEU A 196 -13.82 -9.82 -11.90
N TYR A 197 -12.75 -10.25 -12.57
CA TYR A 197 -12.53 -11.66 -12.86
C TYR A 197 -12.43 -12.49 -11.57
N PHE A 198 -11.66 -11.99 -10.60
CA PHE A 198 -11.54 -12.67 -9.30
C PHE A 198 -12.90 -12.78 -8.59
N LYS A 199 -13.70 -11.70 -8.59
CA LYS A 199 -15.05 -11.73 -8.03
C LYS A 199 -15.94 -12.76 -8.72
N GLN A 200 -15.90 -12.85 -10.04
CA GLN A 200 -16.63 -13.89 -10.78
C GLN A 200 -16.15 -15.30 -10.44
N PHE A 201 -14.85 -15.48 -10.27
CA PHE A 201 -14.28 -16.76 -9.86
C PHE A 201 -14.73 -17.18 -8.45
N ILE A 202 -14.74 -16.26 -7.48
CA ILE A 202 -15.26 -16.53 -6.13
C ILE A 202 -16.75 -16.89 -6.18
N ASN A 203 -17.56 -16.14 -6.94
CA ASN A 203 -18.99 -16.43 -7.11
C ASN A 203 -19.27 -17.77 -7.81
N TYR A 204 -18.32 -18.30 -8.57
CA TYR A 204 -18.45 -19.63 -9.17
C TYR A 204 -18.17 -20.76 -8.16
N LEU A 205 -17.34 -20.49 -7.14
CA LEU A 205 -16.98 -21.47 -6.12
C LEU A 205 -18.01 -21.60 -4.98
N VAL A 206 -18.86 -20.58 -4.80
CA VAL A 206 -19.89 -20.48 -3.74
C VAL A 206 -21.27 -20.69 -4.35
#